data_AF-A0A9X4FKD5-F1
#
_entry.id   AF-A0A9X4FKD5-F1
#
_cell.length_a   1.000
_cell.length_b   1.000
_cell.length_c   1.000
_cell.angle_alpha   90.00
_cell.angle_beta   90.00
_cell.angle_gamma   90.00
#
_symmetry.space_group_name_H-M   'P 1'
#
loop_
_entity.id
_entity.type
_entity.pdbx_description
1 polymer ?
#
loop_
_entity_poly.entity_id
_entity_poly.type
_entity_poly.pdbx_seq_one_letter_code
_entity_poly.pdbx_strand_id
1 'polypeptide(L)'
;MNSNDVKTIYELMKNSTHIQIIWIGFLVAPFVVSAWFDLIDRIPTLSAYKLWAFLVILIAFFLMLVVAVAFDSREKKKQLLLAKVYAYMQAHNYQSVRFSTFRKQLNLLTHTDEQFVELINVFPDKLRLVEMKLKLENGEEDESGKTEPGFGLVA
;
A
#
# COMPACT_ATOMS: atom_id res chain seq x y z
N MET A 1 -11.53 -10.38 -31.80
CA MET A 1 -10.42 -10.30 -30.83
C MET A 1 -10.69 -11.33 -29.75
N ASN A 2 -9.92 -12.42 -29.69
CA ASN A 2 -10.15 -13.49 -28.73
C ASN A 2 -9.70 -13.03 -27.34
N SER A 3 -10.50 -13.27 -26.31
CA SER A 3 -10.19 -12.91 -24.91
C SER A 3 -8.88 -13.51 -24.40
N ASN A 4 -8.41 -14.60 -25.02
CA ASN A 4 -7.13 -15.24 -24.71
C ASN A 4 -5.91 -14.38 -25.08
N ASP A 5 -5.96 -13.60 -26.17
CA ASP A 5 -4.82 -12.77 -26.59
C ASP A 5 -4.56 -11.64 -25.59
N VAL A 6 -5.62 -11.04 -25.05
CA VAL A 6 -5.54 -9.97 -24.04
C VAL A 6 -4.91 -10.49 -22.75
N LYS A 7 -5.26 -11.72 -22.35
CA LYS A 7 -4.69 -12.36 -21.16
C LYS A 7 -3.21 -12.69 -21.35
N THR A 8 -2.83 -13.20 -22.50
CA THR A 8 -1.42 -13.49 -22.83
C THR A 8 -0.57 -12.22 -22.86
N ILE A 9 -1.08 -11.13 -23.43
CA ILE A 9 -0.39 -9.83 -23.44
C ILE A 9 -0.23 -9.28 -22.00
N TYR A 10 -1.25 -9.44 -21.15
CA TYR A 10 -1.18 -9.04 -19.75
C TYR A 10 -0.13 -9.85 -18.96
N GLU A 11 -0.09 -11.17 -19.15
CA GLU A 11 0.90 -12.04 -18.50
C GLU A 11 2.33 -11.77 -18.98
N LEU A 12 2.51 -11.46 -20.27
CA LEU A 12 3.79 -11.00 -20.82
C LEU A 12 4.23 -9.66 -20.21
N MET A 13 3.34 -8.67 -20.13
CA MET A 13 3.64 -7.39 -19.48
C MET A 13 4.01 -7.54 -18.00
N LYS A 14 3.37 -8.48 -17.28
CA LYS A 14 3.64 -8.76 -15.86
C LYS A 14 5.05 -9.30 -15.61
N ASN A 15 5.62 -10.05 -16.56
CA ASN A 15 6.94 -10.66 -16.44
C ASN A 15 8.06 -9.86 -17.14
N SER A 16 7.71 -8.77 -17.81
CA SER A 16 8.63 -7.95 -18.58
C SER A 16 9.44 -6.98 -17.71
N THR A 17 10.70 -6.75 -18.09
CA THR A 17 11.55 -5.72 -17.46
C THR A 17 10.95 -4.33 -17.69
N HIS A 18 11.18 -3.36 -16.78
CA HIS A 18 10.58 -2.02 -16.87
C HIS A 18 10.81 -1.33 -18.24
N ILE A 19 11.95 -1.60 -18.87
CA ILE A 19 12.29 -1.13 -20.22
C ILE A 19 11.36 -1.72 -21.29
N GLN A 20 11.01 -3.00 -21.22
CA GLN A 20 10.09 -3.66 -22.15
C GLN A 20 8.66 -3.09 -22.01
N ILE A 21 8.24 -2.77 -20.78
CA ILE A 21 6.95 -2.12 -20.52
C ILE A 21 6.90 -0.73 -21.18
N ILE A 22 7.99 0.05 -21.10
CA ILE A 22 8.09 1.36 -21.75
C ILE A 22 8.01 1.22 -23.28
N TRP A 23 8.71 0.24 -23.87
CA TRP A 23 8.69 0.01 -25.32
C TRP A 23 7.30 -0.43 -25.81
N ILE A 24 6.64 -1.34 -25.10
CA ILE A 24 5.27 -1.76 -25.41
C ILE A 24 4.32 -0.57 -25.30
N GLY A 25 4.44 0.23 -24.24
CA GLY A 25 3.66 1.46 -24.06
C GLY A 25 3.86 2.44 -25.21
N PHE A 26 5.11 2.66 -25.65
CA PHE A 26 5.43 3.54 -26.77
C PHE A 26 4.83 3.04 -28.10
N LEU A 27 4.90 1.73 -28.36
CA LEU A 27 4.32 1.12 -29.57
C LEU A 27 2.78 1.20 -29.59
N VAL A 28 2.14 1.10 -28.42
CA VAL A 28 0.67 1.12 -28.29
C VAL A 28 0.10 2.55 -28.21
N ALA A 29 0.89 3.51 -27.74
CA ALA A 29 0.49 4.92 -27.58
C ALA A 29 -0.22 5.53 -28.82
N PRO A 30 0.29 5.43 -30.06
CA PRO A 30 -0.37 6.04 -31.21
C PRO A 30 -1.77 5.46 -31.48
N PHE A 31 -1.97 4.16 -31.23
CA PHE A 31 -3.28 3.52 -31.40
C PHE A 31 -4.28 3.98 -30.34
N VAL A 32 -3.82 4.11 -29.09
CA VAL A 32 -4.66 4.58 -27.98
C VAL A 32 -5.07 6.04 -28.21
N VAL A 33 -4.12 6.89 -28.61
CA VAL A 33 -4.39 8.29 -28.94
C VAL A 33 -5.41 8.39 -30.08
N SER A 34 -5.22 7.62 -31.16
CA SER A 34 -6.16 7.58 -32.28
C SER A 34 -7.56 7.16 -31.85
N ALA A 35 -7.69 6.11 -31.03
CA ALA A 35 -8.99 5.63 -30.56
C ALA A 35 -9.73 6.66 -29.71
N TRP A 36 -9.00 7.45 -28.91
CA TRP A 36 -9.59 8.55 -28.15
C TRP A 36 -10.06 9.70 -29.04
N PHE A 37 -9.29 10.08 -30.07
CA PHE A 37 -9.74 11.07 -31.04
C PHE A 37 -10.97 10.60 -31.81
N ASP A 38 -11.01 9.33 -32.25
CA ASP A 38 -12.18 8.75 -32.91
C ASP A 38 -13.43 8.78 -32.00
N LEU A 39 -13.25 8.56 -30.69
CA LEU A 39 -14.35 8.62 -29.72
C LEU A 39 -14.85 10.07 -29.53
N ILE A 40 -13.93 11.03 -29.47
CA ILE A 40 -14.23 12.46 -29.32
C ILE A 40 -14.96 12.99 -30.56
N ASP A 41 -14.55 12.57 -31.76
CA ASP A 41 -15.15 13.01 -33.03
C ASP A 41 -16.57 12.46 -33.24
N ARG A 42 -16.93 11.37 -32.55
CA ARG A 42 -18.32 10.85 -32.55
C ARG A 42 -19.28 11.72 -31.73
N ILE A 43 -18.78 12.64 -30.90
CA ILE A 43 -19.62 13.50 -30.06
C ILE A 43 -19.58 14.93 -30.62
N PRO A 44 -20.68 15.42 -31.22
CA PRO A 44 -20.69 16.69 -31.96
C PRO A 44 -20.25 17.91 -31.14
N THR A 45 -20.54 17.92 -29.83
CA THR A 45 -20.15 18.99 -28.91
C THR A 45 -18.67 18.97 -28.53
N LEU A 46 -18.02 17.81 -28.56
CA LEU A 46 -16.61 17.65 -28.21
C LEU A 46 -15.67 17.74 -29.43
N SER A 47 -16.15 17.42 -30.64
CA SER A 47 -15.34 17.47 -31.87
C SER A 47 -14.78 18.87 -32.14
N ALA A 48 -15.56 19.93 -31.86
CA ALA A 48 -15.11 21.33 -31.98
C ALA A 48 -13.93 21.69 -31.04
N TYR A 49 -13.77 20.95 -29.93
CA TYR A 49 -12.75 21.18 -28.91
C TYR A 49 -11.87 19.94 -28.70
N LYS A 50 -11.64 19.15 -29.75
CA LYS A 50 -11.07 17.80 -29.61
C LYS A 50 -9.76 17.73 -28.83
N LEU A 51 -8.88 18.72 -29.01
CA LEU A 51 -7.60 18.81 -28.31
C LEU A 51 -7.79 19.11 -26.83
N TRP A 52 -8.72 19.99 -26.48
CA TRP A 52 -9.06 20.31 -25.09
C TRP A 52 -9.74 19.14 -24.39
N ALA A 53 -10.67 18.46 -25.06
CA ALA A 53 -11.32 17.27 -24.54
C ALA A 53 -10.29 16.16 -24.25
N PHE A 54 -9.35 15.92 -25.19
CA PHE A 54 -8.28 14.95 -25.00
C PHE A 54 -7.34 15.33 -23.85
N LEU A 55 -6.99 16.61 -23.71
CA LEU A 55 -6.15 17.11 -22.61
C LEU A 55 -6.82 16.92 -21.24
N VAL A 56 -8.14 17.17 -21.14
CA VAL A 56 -8.90 16.92 -19.90
C VAL A 56 -8.91 15.43 -19.54
N ILE A 57 -9.07 14.55 -20.53
CA ILE A 57 -9.02 13.09 -20.33
C ILE A 57 -7.63 12.66 -19.82
N LEU A 58 -6.55 13.21 -20.40
CA LEU A 58 -5.19 12.95 -19.93
C LEU A 58 -4.97 13.40 -18.49
N ILE A 59 -5.46 14.58 -18.12
CA ILE A 59 -5.37 15.09 -16.75
C ILE A 59 -6.14 14.19 -15.79
N ALA A 60 -7.36 13.79 -16.14
CA ALA A 60 -8.18 12.90 -15.32
C ALA A 60 -7.51 11.53 -15.13
N PHE A 61 -6.93 10.98 -16.19
CA PHE A 61 -6.17 9.72 -16.14
C PHE A 61 -4.92 9.85 -15.26
N PHE A 62 -4.19 10.94 -15.38
CA PHE A 62 -3.03 11.21 -14.53
C PHE A 62 -3.42 11.33 -13.05
N LEU A 63 -4.51 12.04 -12.74
CA LEU A 63 -5.03 12.14 -11.37
C LEU A 63 -5.42 10.76 -10.82
N MET A 64 -6.09 9.92 -11.60
CA MET A 64 -6.40 8.54 -11.19
C MET A 64 -5.13 7.72 -10.89
N LEU A 65 -4.09 7.85 -11.70
CA LEU A 65 -2.81 7.18 -11.46
C LEU A 65 -2.14 7.67 -10.18
N VAL A 66 -2.09 8.98 -9.94
CA VAL A 66 -1.52 9.56 -8.71
C VAL A 66 -2.27 9.06 -7.49
N VAL A 67 -3.61 9.06 -7.55
CA VAL A 67 -4.46 8.54 -6.46
C VAL A 67 -4.18 7.05 -6.23
N ALA A 68 -4.15 6.23 -7.28
CA ALA A 68 -3.87 4.81 -7.18
C ALA A 68 -2.50 4.53 -6.55
N VAL A 69 -1.45 5.25 -6.98
CA VAL A 69 -0.11 5.14 -6.40
C VAL A 69 -0.08 5.60 -4.94
N ALA A 70 -0.80 6.67 -4.60
CA ALA A 70 -0.87 7.16 -3.22
C ALA A 70 -1.55 6.13 -2.30
N PHE A 71 -2.65 5.51 -2.73
CA PHE A 71 -3.32 4.45 -1.98
C PHE A 71 -2.45 3.19 -1.85
N ASP A 72 -1.85 2.70 -2.94
CA ASP A 72 -0.96 1.53 -2.93
C ASP A 72 0.28 1.76 -2.05
N SER A 73 0.85 2.99 -2.07
CA SER A 73 1.98 3.34 -1.19
C SER A 73 1.61 3.30 0.29
N ARG A 74 0.38 3.68 0.65
CA ARG A 74 -0.11 3.62 2.03
C ARG A 74 -0.29 2.17 2.48
N GLU A 75 -0.90 1.33 1.64
CA GLU A 75 -1.06 -0.09 1.92
C GLU A 75 0.29 -0.81 2.04
N LYS A 76 1.23 -0.57 1.13
CA LYS A 76 2.58 -1.12 1.19
C LYS A 76 3.33 -0.72 2.45
N LYS A 77 3.20 0.55 2.90
CA LYS A 77 3.78 1.00 4.17
C LYS A 77 3.20 0.23 5.36
N LYS A 78 1.88 0.02 5.40
CA LYS A 78 1.22 -0.76 6.46
C LYS A 78 1.68 -2.24 6.45
N GLN A 79 1.75 -2.86 5.27
CA GLN A 79 2.25 -4.23 5.13
C GLN A 79 3.72 -4.37 5.56
N LEU A 80 4.57 -3.41 5.20
CA LEU A 80 5.98 -3.39 5.60
C LEU A 80 6.11 -3.24 7.12
N LEU A 81 5.28 -2.40 7.73
CA LEU A 81 5.26 -2.23 9.19
C LEU A 81 4.79 -3.51 9.89
N LEU A 82 3.75 -4.19 9.37
CA LEU A 82 3.34 -5.51 9.87
C LEU A 82 4.46 -6.54 9.73
N ALA A 83 5.16 -6.59 8.60
CA ALA A 83 6.27 -7.52 8.40
C ALA A 83 7.39 -7.28 9.41
N LYS A 84 7.69 -6.02 9.75
CA LYS A 84 8.65 -5.68 10.82
C LYS A 84 8.18 -6.15 12.19
N VAL A 85 6.90 -5.96 12.53
CA VAL A 85 6.31 -6.44 13.79
C VAL A 85 6.47 -7.96 13.88
N TYR A 86 6.02 -8.67 12.84
CA TYR A 86 6.02 -10.12 12.82
C TYR A 86 7.44 -10.70 12.85
N ALA A 87 8.35 -10.17 12.03
CA ALA A 87 9.74 -10.61 12.01
C ALA A 87 10.45 -10.38 13.36
N TYR A 88 10.21 -9.25 14.02
CA TYR A 88 10.76 -8.98 15.35
C TYR A 88 10.21 -9.96 16.40
N MET A 89 8.89 -10.17 16.43
CA MET A 89 8.26 -11.08 17.38
C MET A 89 8.69 -12.53 17.15
N GLN A 90 8.79 -12.96 15.90
CA GLN A 90 9.23 -14.31 15.55
C GLN A 90 10.72 -14.54 15.88
N ALA A 91 11.60 -13.58 15.55
CA ALA A 91 13.04 -13.70 15.83
C ALA A 91 13.35 -13.84 17.33
N HIS A 92 12.52 -13.23 18.18
CA HIS A 92 12.68 -13.28 19.63
C HIS A 92 11.71 -14.26 20.33
N ASN A 93 10.94 -15.06 19.58
CA ASN A 93 9.89 -15.94 20.11
C ASN A 93 8.90 -15.23 21.06
N TYR A 94 8.61 -13.96 20.81
CA TYR A 94 7.66 -13.18 21.59
C TYR A 94 6.23 -13.41 21.09
N GLN A 95 5.33 -13.78 22.01
CA GLN A 95 3.89 -13.82 21.76
C GLN A 95 3.24 -12.43 21.88
N SER A 96 3.87 -11.52 22.61
CA SER A 96 3.43 -10.14 22.80
C SER A 96 4.60 -9.19 23.08
N VAL A 97 4.51 -7.95 22.60
CA VAL A 97 5.54 -6.90 22.72
C VAL A 97 4.88 -5.53 22.92
N ARG A 98 5.34 -4.77 23.91
CA ARG A 98 4.88 -3.39 24.18
C ARG A 98 5.20 -2.44 23.02
N PHE A 99 4.33 -1.47 22.77
CA PHE A 99 4.58 -0.42 21.77
C PHE A 99 5.84 0.39 22.08
N SER A 100 6.10 0.65 23.37
CA SER A 100 7.30 1.35 23.85
C SER A 100 8.59 0.57 23.52
N THR A 101 8.61 -0.74 23.79
CA THR A 101 9.73 -1.64 23.48
C THR A 101 9.94 -1.75 21.98
N PHE A 102 8.87 -1.92 21.20
CA PHE A 102 8.94 -2.02 19.75
C PHE A 102 9.49 -0.74 19.10
N ARG A 103 9.05 0.44 19.57
CA ARG A 103 9.55 1.75 19.11
C ARG A 103 11.03 1.91 19.31
N LYS A 104 11.52 1.57 20.52
CA LYS A 104 12.95 1.67 20.86
C LYS A 104 13.80 0.72 20.01
N GLN A 105 13.34 -0.52 19.83
CA GLN A 105 14.13 -1.57 19.16
C GLN A 105 14.23 -1.38 17.63
N LEU A 106 13.20 -0.82 16.99
CA LEU A 106 13.20 -0.59 15.54
C LEU A 106 13.46 0.86 15.15
N ASN A 107 13.85 1.71 16.10
CA ASN A 107 14.08 3.14 15.91
C ASN A 107 12.87 3.85 15.25
N LEU A 108 11.66 3.42 15.60
CA LEU A 108 10.38 3.96 15.10
C LEU A 108 9.85 5.07 16.03
N LEU A 109 10.75 5.91 16.54
CA LEU A 109 10.44 6.95 17.53
C LEU A 109 9.42 7.99 17.03
N THR A 110 9.26 8.10 15.72
CA THR A 110 8.28 8.98 15.06
C THR A 110 6.87 8.40 14.98
N HIS A 111 6.69 7.12 15.30
CA HIS A 111 5.37 6.48 15.22
C HIS A 111 4.59 6.68 16.52
N THR A 112 3.31 7.08 16.39
CA THR A 112 2.41 7.27 17.52
C THR A 112 1.68 5.97 17.86
N ASP A 113 1.16 5.87 19.09
CA ASP A 113 0.37 4.70 19.50
C ASP A 113 -0.91 4.55 18.65
N GLU A 114 -1.48 5.67 18.19
CA GLU A 114 -2.59 5.68 17.23
C GLU A 114 -2.26 4.94 15.94
N GLN A 115 -1.04 5.07 15.41
CA GLN A 115 -0.63 4.38 14.18
C GLN A 115 -0.47 2.87 14.39
N PHE A 116 -0.10 2.44 15.60
CA PHE A 116 -0.03 1.01 15.93
C PHE A 116 -1.42 0.41 16.17
N VAL A 117 -2.32 1.16 16.80
CA VAL A 117 -3.73 0.78 16.89
C VAL A 117 -4.37 0.74 15.51
N GLU A 118 -4.08 1.70 14.63
CA GLU A 118 -4.52 1.68 13.24
C GLU A 118 -3.99 0.45 12.49
N LEU A 119 -2.73 0.06 12.72
CA LEU A 119 -2.17 -1.15 12.13
C LEU A 119 -2.94 -2.41 12.59
N ILE A 120 -3.27 -2.50 13.88
CA ILE A 120 -4.06 -3.61 14.43
C ILE A 120 -5.45 -3.64 13.79
N ASN A 121 -6.11 -2.48 13.66
CA ASN A 121 -7.43 -2.39 13.02
C ASN A 121 -7.41 -2.77 11.54
N VAL A 122 -6.29 -2.55 10.84
CA VAL A 122 -6.12 -2.95 9.43
C VAL A 122 -5.80 -4.44 9.30
N PHE A 123 -5.18 -5.06 10.31
CA PHE A 123 -4.79 -6.47 10.31
C PHE A 123 -5.22 -7.22 11.58
N PRO A 124 -6.54 -7.26 11.89
CA PRO A 124 -7.05 -7.87 13.12
C PRO A 124 -6.81 -9.39 13.18
N ASP A 125 -6.69 -10.03 12.02
CA ASP A 125 -6.47 -11.49 11.90
C ASP A 125 -5.03 -11.91 12.27
N LYS A 126 -4.11 -10.94 12.37
CA LYS A 126 -2.66 -11.18 12.58
C LYS A 126 -2.14 -10.56 13.87
N LEU A 127 -2.67 -9.40 14.23
CA LEU A 127 -2.28 -8.63 15.40
C LEU A 127 -3.50 -8.33 16.25
N ARG A 128 -3.34 -8.41 17.56
CA ARG A 128 -4.32 -7.99 18.56
C ARG A 128 -3.71 -6.97 19.50
N LEU A 129 -4.55 -6.08 20.02
CA LEU A 129 -4.16 -5.19 21.10
C LEU A 129 -4.07 -6.00 22.40
N VAL A 130 -2.95 -5.87 23.10
CA VAL A 130 -2.74 -6.50 24.40
C VAL A 130 -2.29 -5.44 25.39
N GLU A 131 -2.85 -5.47 26.59
CA GLU A 131 -2.33 -4.70 27.71
C GLU A 131 -1.26 -5.52 28.44
N MET A 132 -0.05 -4.97 28.54
CA MET A 132 1.06 -5.62 29.22
C MET A 132 1.44 -4.82 30.45
N LYS A 133 1.66 -5.49 31.58
CA LYS A 133 2.18 -4.84 32.78
C LYS A 133 3.56 -4.23 32.51
N LEU A 134 3.81 -3.06 33.09
CA LEU A 134 5.14 -2.48 33.14
C LEU A 134 6.08 -3.42 33.90
N LYS A 135 7.24 -3.70 33.27
CA LYS A 135 8.35 -4.37 33.94
C LYS A 135 9.41 -3.32 34.19
N LEU A 136 9.85 -3.19 35.43
CA LEU A 136 10.95 -2.33 35.83
C LEU A 136 12.25 -2.82 35.15
N GLU A 137 13.27 -1.96 35.05
CA GLU A 137 14.56 -2.29 34.40
C GLU A 137 15.23 -3.54 35.00
N ASN A 138 14.85 -3.94 36.21
CA ASN A 138 15.36 -5.11 36.92
C ASN A 138 14.61 -6.42 36.59
N GLY A 139 13.62 -6.39 35.69
CA GLY A 139 12.83 -7.56 35.30
C GLY A 139 11.64 -7.89 36.22
N GLU A 140 11.52 -7.18 37.34
CA GLU A 140 10.39 -7.27 38.27
C GLU A 140 9.14 -6.55 37.74
N GLU A 141 7.96 -7.08 38.06
CA GLU A 141 6.68 -6.44 37.73
C GLU A 141 6.51 -5.17 38.56
N ASP A 142 6.12 -4.06 37.92
CA ASP A 142 5.81 -2.82 38.63
C ASP A 142 4.55 -3.02 39.49
N GLU A 143 4.69 -2.95 40.82
CA GLU A 143 3.59 -3.04 41.78
C GLU A 143 2.56 -1.89 41.63
N SER A 144 2.87 -0.85 40.85
CA SER A 144 1.94 0.23 40.52
C SER A 144 0.72 -0.21 39.71
N GLY A 145 0.69 -1.44 39.16
CA GLY A 145 -0.43 -1.96 38.38
C GLY A 145 -0.65 -1.25 37.04
N LYS A 146 0.30 -0.43 36.58
CA LYS A 146 0.20 0.29 35.31
C LYS A 146 0.39 -0.69 34.14
N THR A 147 -0.56 -0.68 33.22
CA THR A 147 -0.50 -1.42 31.96
C THR A 147 -0.10 -0.48 30.82
N GLU A 148 0.67 -1.01 29.87
CA GLU A 148 1.00 -0.35 28.61
C GLU A 148 0.43 -1.14 27.43
N PRO A 149 -0.03 -0.45 26.37
CA PRO A 149 -0.49 -1.12 25.16
C PRO A 149 0.66 -1.76 24.39
N GLY A 150 0.36 -2.90 23.77
CA GLY A 150 1.30 -3.70 23.00
C GLY A 150 0.65 -4.50 21.89
N PHE A 151 1.48 -5.04 21.02
CA PHE A 151 1.10 -6.03 20.03
C PHE A 151 1.05 -7.41 20.66
N GLY A 152 -0.01 -8.17 20.38
CA GLY A 152 -0.04 -9.62 20.54
C GLY A 152 -0.22 -10.28 19.18
N LEU A 153 0.43 -11.43 18.97
CA LEU A 153 0.13 -12.26 17.80
C LEU A 153 -1.24 -12.93 18.00
N VAL A 154 -1.95 -13.08 16.89
CA VAL A 154 -3.12 -13.94 16.77
C VAL A 154 -2.61 -15.27 16.20
N ALA A 155 -2.86 -16.36 16.93
CA ALA A 155 -2.43 -17.71 16.57
C ALA A 155 -3.36 -18.34 15.51
#